data_AF-A0A2T9Z5R1-F1
#
_entry.id   AF-A0A2T9Z5R1-F1
#
_cell.length_a   1.000
_cell.length_b   1.000
_cell.length_c   1.000
_cell.angle_alpha   90.00
_cell.angle_beta   90.00
_cell.angle_gamma   90.00
#
_symmetry.space_group_name_H-M   'P 1'
#
loop_
_entity.id
_entity.type
_entity.pdbx_description
1 polymer ?
#
loop_
_entity_poly.entity_id
_entity_poly.type
_entity_poly.pdbx_seq_one_letter_code
_entity_poly.pdbx_strand_id
1 'polypeptide(L)'
;MHTLIVGAGSVGSMCGWRIKEGGENVSVVCRSNYEAVKENGFSIESARYGSRKFIPNNVYSTCEDASKDQEYDYILVCTKALPNIADPTDILKPLIKSSKTVIVLLQNGIGLEDPYVKAYPKNLLITCVVYIESEQKQGGIIKHGKMMELAYGLHKNKKDDNLDLIKNNAISNFHNILTSGGITSTVSTNIQKLKWFKNVWNATISPMSVISGKYSGEELVRNPGTRQLILNAMGEIIKVGEAVTGGPLHDKLSASEISEYFVISTESLLKTFIPSMLQDFINKKPMEHQVILKNVIESAKRFNINVPILETTYELLVMNEKKYLKPKGILLKSP
;
A
#
# COMPACT_ATOMS: atom_id res chain seq x y z
N MET A 1 8.95 8.93 -20.77
CA MET A 1 8.51 9.62 -19.54
C MET A 1 9.52 9.37 -18.43
N HIS A 2 9.47 10.16 -17.36
CA HIS A 2 10.31 9.98 -16.18
C HIS A 2 9.45 9.80 -14.92
N THR A 3 9.58 8.63 -14.32
CA THR A 3 8.90 8.27 -13.07
C THR A 3 9.84 8.42 -11.87
N LEU A 4 9.38 9.09 -10.81
CA LEU A 4 10.04 9.06 -9.50
C LEU A 4 9.33 8.09 -8.56
N ILE A 5 10.09 7.17 -7.98
CA ILE A 5 9.61 6.29 -6.89
C ILE A 5 9.95 6.92 -5.55
N VAL A 6 8.95 7.39 -4.80
CA VAL A 6 9.12 7.89 -3.44
C VAL A 6 8.89 6.74 -2.47
N GLY A 7 9.99 6.25 -1.88
CA GLY A 7 9.99 5.05 -1.04
C GLY A 7 10.37 3.80 -1.83
N ALA A 8 11.68 3.60 -2.02
CA ALA A 8 12.22 2.40 -2.65
C ALA A 8 12.31 1.20 -1.66
N GLY A 9 11.14 0.89 -1.09
CA GLY A 9 10.87 -0.31 -0.33
C GLY A 9 10.68 -1.52 -1.25
N SER A 10 10.19 -2.64 -0.72
CA SER A 10 9.89 -3.82 -1.53
C SER A 10 8.97 -3.55 -2.74
N VAL A 11 7.83 -2.86 -2.52
CA VAL A 11 6.89 -2.50 -3.59
C VAL A 11 7.49 -1.50 -4.57
N GLY A 12 8.10 -0.43 -4.05
CA GLY A 12 8.68 0.64 -4.85
C GLY A 12 9.82 0.16 -5.75
N SER A 13 10.72 -0.68 -5.22
CA SER A 13 11.82 -1.26 -6.00
C SER A 13 11.33 -2.21 -7.09
N MET A 14 10.31 -3.02 -6.82
CA MET A 14 9.71 -3.89 -7.84
C MET A 14 9.02 -3.08 -8.95
N CYS A 15 8.22 -2.08 -8.58
CA CYS A 15 7.60 -1.20 -9.58
C CYS A 15 8.65 -0.44 -10.39
N GLY A 16 9.62 0.19 -9.72
CA GLY A 16 10.69 0.93 -10.38
C GLY A 16 11.52 0.05 -11.33
N TRP A 17 11.85 -1.18 -10.91
CA TRP A 17 12.56 -2.11 -11.78
C TRP A 17 11.74 -2.45 -13.02
N ARG A 18 10.48 -2.86 -12.84
CA ARG A 18 9.66 -3.26 -13.99
C ARG A 18 9.39 -2.10 -14.94
N ILE A 19 9.15 -0.89 -14.42
CA ILE A 19 9.01 0.32 -15.24
C ILE A 19 10.29 0.57 -16.06
N LYS A 20 11.47 0.42 -15.45
CA LYS A 20 12.76 0.57 -16.14
C LYS A 20 12.96 -0.47 -17.25
N GLU A 21 12.58 -1.72 -17.00
CA GLU A 21 12.61 -2.79 -18.01
C GLU A 21 11.64 -2.53 -19.18
N GLY A 22 10.57 -1.77 -18.94
CA GLY A 22 9.65 -1.30 -19.97
C GLY A 22 10.19 -0.17 -20.85
N GLY A 23 11.43 0.30 -20.61
CA GLY A 23 12.10 1.34 -21.41
C GLY A 23 11.96 2.76 -20.87
N GLU A 24 11.31 2.94 -19.72
CA GLU A 24 11.07 4.27 -19.12
C GLU A 24 12.23 4.71 -18.21
N ASN A 25 12.37 6.03 -18.02
CA ASN A 25 13.31 6.56 -17.05
C ASN A 25 12.74 6.46 -15.64
N VAL A 26 13.55 5.97 -14.71
CA VAL A 26 13.16 5.76 -13.30
C VAL A 26 14.21 6.34 -12.39
N SER A 27 13.79 7.27 -11.55
CA SER A 27 14.56 7.72 -10.40
C SER A 27 13.93 7.21 -9.11
N VAL A 28 14.73 7.09 -8.05
CA VAL A 28 14.25 6.59 -6.75
C VAL A 28 14.67 7.50 -5.62
N VAL A 29 13.79 7.69 -4.64
CA VAL A 29 14.12 8.25 -3.33
C VAL A 29 14.23 7.11 -2.32
N CYS A 30 15.45 6.91 -1.83
CA CYS A 30 15.81 5.90 -0.84
C CYS A 30 16.07 6.57 0.51
N ARG A 31 15.80 5.87 1.61
CA ARG A 31 16.18 6.33 2.96
C ARG A 31 17.17 5.38 3.59
N SER A 32 16.69 4.31 4.23
CA SER A 32 17.53 3.35 4.95
C SER A 32 18.45 2.53 4.04
N ASN A 33 18.17 2.47 2.74
CA ASN A 33 18.95 1.74 1.74
C ASN A 33 19.68 2.67 0.75
N TYR A 34 19.75 3.98 1.02
CA TYR A 34 20.31 4.96 0.08
C TYR A 34 21.74 4.63 -0.34
N GLU A 35 22.66 4.48 0.61
CA GLU A 35 24.08 4.23 0.31
C GLU A 35 24.27 2.95 -0.53
N ALA A 36 23.68 1.84 -0.07
CA ALA A 36 23.77 0.56 -0.76
C ALA A 36 23.21 0.63 -2.20
N VAL A 37 22.07 1.28 -2.40
CA VAL A 37 21.43 1.40 -3.72
C VAL A 37 22.17 2.38 -4.62
N LYS A 38 22.72 3.46 -4.07
CA LYS A 38 23.50 4.44 -4.83
C LYS A 38 24.77 3.81 -5.40
N GLU A 39 25.46 3.01 -4.60
CA GLU A 39 26.69 2.34 -5.01
C GLU A 39 26.40 1.13 -5.92
N ASN A 40 25.40 0.31 -5.57
CA ASN A 40 25.24 -1.03 -6.14
C ASN A 40 23.90 -1.28 -6.85
N GLY A 41 22.98 -0.33 -6.90
CA GLY A 41 21.61 -0.58 -7.34
C GLY A 41 20.86 -1.56 -6.44
N PHE A 42 19.77 -2.14 -6.95
CA PHE A 42 19.02 -3.21 -6.27
C PHE A 42 19.42 -4.56 -6.83
N SER A 43 19.58 -5.55 -5.96
CA SER A 43 19.65 -6.97 -6.36
C SER A 43 18.27 -7.59 -6.21
N ILE A 44 17.68 -8.06 -7.30
CA ILE A 44 16.31 -8.58 -7.30
C ILE A 44 16.33 -10.07 -7.62
N GLU A 45 15.78 -10.86 -6.72
CA GLU A 45 15.50 -12.29 -6.88
C GLU A 45 14.00 -12.48 -7.09
N SER A 46 13.56 -12.70 -8.33
CA SER A 46 12.15 -12.84 -8.67
C SER A 46 11.83 -14.23 -9.21
N ALA A 47 10.86 -14.92 -8.61
CA ALA A 47 10.39 -16.21 -9.11
C ALA A 47 9.61 -16.10 -10.43
N ARG A 48 9.08 -14.91 -10.78
CA ARG A 48 8.37 -14.65 -12.05
C ARG A 48 9.27 -14.12 -13.16
N TYR A 49 10.22 -13.25 -12.83
CA TYR A 49 10.99 -12.47 -13.80
C TYR A 49 12.49 -12.84 -13.85
N GLY A 50 12.92 -13.79 -13.02
CA GLY A 50 14.32 -14.16 -12.85
C GLY A 50 15.11 -13.16 -11.99
N SER A 51 16.38 -13.46 -11.76
CA SER A 51 17.26 -12.62 -10.95
C SER A 51 18.01 -11.59 -11.80
N ARG A 52 17.95 -10.32 -11.40
CA ARG A 52 18.56 -9.19 -12.11
C ARG A 52 19.02 -8.10 -11.14
N LYS A 53 19.98 -7.29 -11.60
CA LYS A 53 20.36 -6.03 -10.95
C LYS A 53 19.55 -4.89 -11.58
N PHE A 54 18.82 -4.14 -10.76
CA PHE A 54 18.11 -2.94 -11.16
C PHE A 54 18.93 -1.70 -10.80
N ILE A 55 19.34 -0.94 -11.82
CA ILE A 55 20.05 0.33 -11.65
C ILE A 55 19.11 1.47 -12.06
N PRO A 56 18.60 2.27 -11.12
CA PRO A 56 17.83 3.48 -11.43
C PRO A 56 18.66 4.50 -12.21
N ASN A 57 18.01 5.38 -12.96
CA ASN A 57 18.67 6.52 -13.60
C ASN A 57 19.32 7.43 -12.56
N ASN A 58 18.60 7.72 -11.47
CA ASN A 58 19.12 8.49 -10.34
C ASN A 58 18.63 7.91 -9.01
N VAL A 59 19.47 8.05 -7.98
CA VAL A 59 19.19 7.64 -6.60
C VAL A 59 19.38 8.84 -5.70
N TYR A 60 18.30 9.23 -5.01
CA TYR A 60 18.27 10.38 -4.11
C TYR A 60 18.05 9.95 -2.66
N SER A 61 18.61 10.72 -1.73
CA SER A 61 18.41 10.50 -0.28
C SER A 61 17.15 11.20 0.23
N THR A 62 16.71 12.24 -0.47
CA THR A 62 15.55 13.06 -0.13
C THR A 62 14.75 13.48 -1.37
N CYS A 63 13.48 13.82 -1.17
CA CYS A 63 12.64 14.41 -2.22
C CYS A 63 13.08 15.84 -2.58
N GLU A 64 13.71 16.55 -1.63
CA GLU A 64 14.30 17.87 -1.88
C GLU A 64 15.41 17.78 -2.94
N ASP A 65 16.32 16.82 -2.81
CA ASP A 65 17.39 16.64 -3.78
C ASP A 65 16.86 16.20 -5.14
N ALA A 66 15.92 15.25 -5.17
CA ALA A 66 15.25 14.83 -6.40
C ALA A 66 14.57 16.02 -7.12
N SER A 67 14.01 16.96 -6.37
CA SER A 67 13.31 18.12 -6.94
C SER A 67 14.24 19.12 -7.64
N LYS A 68 15.55 19.10 -7.37
CA LYS A 68 16.51 20.03 -7.96
C LYS A 68 16.91 19.63 -9.39
N ASP A 69 16.83 18.34 -9.69
CA ASP A 69 17.32 17.79 -10.95
C ASP A 69 16.30 17.97 -12.08
N GLN A 70 15.02 17.68 -11.83
CA GLN A 70 13.96 17.75 -12.84
C GLN A 70 12.55 17.71 -12.23
N GLU A 71 11.54 18.02 -13.06
CA GLU A 71 10.16 17.63 -12.81
C GLU A 71 9.92 16.19 -13.31
N TYR A 72 8.99 15.49 -12.67
CA TYR A 72 8.63 14.11 -13.01
C TYR A 72 7.21 14.04 -13.56
N ASP A 73 7.00 13.19 -14.57
CA ASP A 73 5.68 12.93 -15.15
C ASP A 73 4.79 12.21 -14.14
N TYR A 74 5.35 11.19 -13.48
CA TYR A 74 4.69 10.40 -12.45
C TYR A 74 5.51 10.35 -11.18
N ILE A 75 4.85 10.52 -10.04
CA ILE A 75 5.42 10.27 -8.72
C ILE A 75 4.64 9.14 -8.06
N LEU A 76 5.29 7.99 -7.91
CA LEU A 76 4.73 6.83 -7.22
C LEU A 76 5.07 6.90 -5.74
N VAL A 77 4.04 7.04 -4.91
CA VAL A 77 4.16 7.02 -3.45
C VAL A 77 4.07 5.58 -2.96
N CYS A 78 5.23 5.04 -2.61
CA CYS A 78 5.43 3.66 -2.17
C CYS A 78 5.89 3.57 -0.69
N THR A 79 5.94 4.69 0.01
CA THR A 79 6.18 4.73 1.46
C THR A 79 4.99 4.13 2.21
N LYS A 80 5.20 3.68 3.46
CA LYS A 80 4.09 3.30 4.33
C LYS A 80 3.25 4.53 4.70
N ALA A 81 1.93 4.37 4.73
CA ALA A 81 1.03 5.44 5.16
C ALA A 81 0.88 5.41 6.69
N LEU A 82 1.61 6.30 7.38
CA LEU A 82 1.70 6.35 8.84
C LEU A 82 1.27 7.74 9.36
N PRO A 83 -0.01 8.12 9.24
CA PRO A 83 -0.50 9.46 9.61
C PRO A 83 -0.35 9.80 11.10
N ASN A 84 -0.12 8.81 11.97
CA ASN A 84 0.25 9.01 13.38
C ASN A 84 1.69 9.49 13.59
N ILE A 85 2.53 9.44 12.56
CA ILE A 85 3.96 9.76 12.64
C ILE A 85 4.26 11.03 11.84
N ALA A 86 3.72 11.16 10.63
CA ALA A 86 3.91 12.32 9.78
C ALA A 86 2.74 12.47 8.81
N ASP A 87 2.51 13.70 8.34
CA ASP A 87 1.58 13.94 7.24
C ASP A 87 2.11 13.22 5.97
N PRO A 88 1.32 12.31 5.36
CA PRO A 88 1.79 11.55 4.20
C PRO A 88 2.06 12.44 2.98
N THR A 89 1.50 13.65 2.93
CA THR A 89 1.64 14.58 1.80
C THR A 89 2.91 15.41 1.86
N ASP A 90 3.47 15.62 3.06
CA ASP A 90 4.60 16.54 3.28
C ASP A 90 5.84 16.17 2.46
N ILE A 91 6.07 14.87 2.27
CA ILE A 91 7.21 14.36 1.52
C ILE A 91 7.21 14.81 0.05
N LEU A 92 6.04 15.16 -0.49
CA LEU A 92 5.89 15.59 -1.88
C LEU A 92 5.98 17.10 -2.08
N LYS A 93 5.96 17.90 -1.00
CA LYS A 93 6.01 19.38 -1.07
C LYS A 93 7.09 19.93 -2.00
N PRO A 94 8.35 19.47 -1.96
CA PRO A 94 9.38 20.01 -2.85
C PRO A 94 9.25 19.54 -4.30
N LEU A 95 8.58 18.42 -4.54
CA LEU A 95 8.47 17.78 -5.85
C LEU A 95 7.32 18.34 -6.69
N ILE A 96 6.19 18.70 -6.06
CA ILE A 96 5.00 19.16 -6.76
C ILE A 96 5.10 20.67 -7.05
N LYS A 97 5.75 21.00 -8.17
CA LYS A 97 5.94 22.39 -8.64
C LYS A 97 4.91 22.84 -9.67
N SER A 98 4.31 21.89 -10.38
CA SER A 98 3.33 22.14 -11.44
C SER A 98 2.17 21.15 -11.39
N SER A 99 1.07 21.45 -12.08
CA SER A 99 -0.09 20.55 -12.21
C SER A 99 0.12 19.41 -13.21
N LYS A 100 1.29 19.37 -13.88
CA LYS A 100 1.60 18.35 -14.90
C LYS A 100 1.95 17.00 -14.28
N THR A 101 2.54 17.01 -13.09
CA THR A 101 2.91 15.80 -12.37
C THR A 101 1.68 15.03 -11.89
N VAL A 102 1.61 13.75 -12.22
CA VAL A 102 0.58 12.83 -11.74
C VAL A 102 1.07 12.13 -10.47
N ILE A 103 0.29 12.22 -9.40
CA ILE A 103 0.57 11.53 -8.14
C ILE A 103 -0.08 10.15 -8.20
N VAL A 104 0.66 9.11 -7.86
CA VAL A 104 0.19 7.71 -7.89
C VAL A 104 0.38 7.08 -6.52
N LEU A 105 -0.72 6.70 -5.85
CA LEU A 105 -0.67 6.11 -4.50
C LEU A 105 -0.69 4.58 -4.58
N LEU A 106 0.41 3.94 -4.16
CA LEU A 106 0.54 2.47 -4.10
C LEU A 106 0.39 1.92 -2.68
N GLN A 107 0.12 2.80 -1.72
CA GLN A 107 0.07 2.49 -0.29
C GLN A 107 -1.17 1.65 0.06
N ASN A 108 -1.07 0.80 1.09
CA ASN A 108 -2.19 -0.01 1.57
C ASN A 108 -3.18 0.81 2.40
N GLY A 109 -4.41 0.32 2.51
CA GLY A 109 -5.48 0.90 3.34
C GLY A 109 -6.51 1.70 2.53
N ILE A 110 -7.39 2.37 3.26
CA ILE A 110 -8.52 3.14 2.72
C ILE A 110 -8.49 4.59 3.24
N GLY A 111 -9.13 5.52 2.51
CA GLY A 111 -9.14 6.94 2.86
C GLY A 111 -7.75 7.59 2.78
N LEU A 112 -6.94 7.16 1.80
CA LEU A 112 -5.59 7.67 1.59
C LEU A 112 -5.58 8.95 0.77
N GLU A 113 -6.61 9.15 -0.04
CA GLU A 113 -6.65 10.12 -1.12
C GLU A 113 -6.95 11.54 -0.63
N ASP A 114 -7.85 11.68 0.36
CA ASP A 114 -8.33 12.99 0.83
C ASP A 114 -7.22 13.95 1.25
N PRO A 115 -6.17 13.53 1.99
CA PRO A 115 -5.04 14.40 2.30
C PRO A 115 -4.34 14.93 1.03
N TYR A 116 -4.10 14.07 0.03
CA TYR A 116 -3.41 14.47 -1.20
C TYR A 116 -4.28 15.38 -2.07
N VAL A 117 -5.59 15.13 -2.17
CA VAL A 117 -6.52 16.02 -2.89
C VAL A 117 -6.56 17.40 -2.23
N LYS A 118 -6.52 17.46 -0.90
CA LYS A 118 -6.49 18.73 -0.16
C LYS A 118 -5.18 19.48 -0.36
N ALA A 119 -4.04 18.78 -0.30
CA ALA A 119 -2.71 19.38 -0.43
C ALA A 119 -2.35 19.77 -1.87
N TYR A 120 -2.75 18.95 -2.84
CA TYR A 120 -2.39 19.08 -4.26
C TYR A 120 -3.63 19.09 -5.17
N PRO A 121 -4.56 20.04 -5.00
CA PRO A 121 -5.88 20.00 -5.64
C PRO A 121 -5.86 20.14 -7.17
N LYS A 122 -4.73 20.56 -7.75
CA LYS A 122 -4.54 20.74 -9.20
C LYS A 122 -3.86 19.54 -9.87
N ASN A 123 -3.36 18.59 -9.09
CA ASN A 123 -2.62 17.43 -9.62
C ASN A 123 -3.58 16.26 -9.78
N LEU A 124 -3.43 15.52 -10.88
CA LEU A 124 -4.15 14.27 -11.05
C LEU A 124 -3.66 13.25 -10.03
N LEU A 125 -4.61 12.53 -9.44
CA LEU A 125 -4.35 11.49 -8.46
C LEU A 125 -4.82 10.14 -9.01
N ILE A 126 -3.89 9.23 -9.22
CA ILE A 126 -4.17 7.81 -9.46
C ILE A 126 -4.00 7.10 -8.12
N THR A 127 -4.92 6.22 -7.77
CA THR A 127 -4.80 5.36 -6.59
C THR A 127 -4.77 3.91 -7.04
N CYS A 128 -4.00 3.08 -6.34
CA CYS A 128 -3.72 1.72 -6.75
C CYS A 128 -4.12 0.70 -5.66
N VAL A 129 -4.35 -0.51 -6.13
CA VAL A 129 -4.43 -1.75 -5.36
C VAL A 129 -3.30 -2.63 -5.87
N VAL A 130 -2.33 -2.89 -5.01
CA VAL A 130 -1.13 -3.67 -5.35
C VAL A 130 -1.22 -5.06 -4.74
N TYR A 131 -1.26 -6.10 -5.56
CA TYR A 131 -1.12 -7.50 -5.17
C TYR A 131 0.29 -7.96 -5.49
N ILE A 132 1.10 -8.14 -4.45
CA ILE A 132 2.52 -8.47 -4.61
C ILE A 132 3.02 -9.36 -3.47
N GLU A 133 3.78 -10.38 -3.84
CA GLU A 133 4.54 -11.22 -2.92
C GLU A 133 5.98 -10.73 -2.92
N SER A 134 6.32 -9.79 -2.05
CA SER A 134 7.68 -9.28 -2.00
C SER A 134 8.12 -8.85 -0.61
N GLU A 135 9.41 -8.99 -0.37
CA GLU A 135 10.07 -8.48 0.82
C GLU A 135 11.39 -7.80 0.46
N GLN A 136 11.78 -6.85 1.29
CA GLN A 136 13.10 -6.22 1.19
C GLN A 136 13.98 -6.74 2.32
N LYS A 137 15.12 -7.30 1.95
CA LYS A 137 16.23 -7.62 2.86
C LYS A 137 17.17 -6.41 2.99
N GLN A 138 18.27 -6.56 3.72
CA GLN A 138 19.25 -5.49 3.87
C GLN A 138 19.93 -5.14 2.53
N GLY A 139 20.49 -3.93 2.45
CA GLY A 139 21.39 -3.54 1.35
C GLY A 139 20.77 -3.47 -0.05
N GLY A 140 19.46 -3.24 -0.18
CA GLY A 140 18.80 -3.14 -1.50
C GLY A 140 18.49 -4.49 -2.15
N ILE A 141 18.58 -5.59 -1.39
CA ILE A 141 18.19 -6.92 -1.86
C ILE A 141 16.68 -7.10 -1.76
N ILE A 142 16.03 -7.43 -2.86
CA ILE A 142 14.59 -7.68 -2.96
C ILE A 142 14.34 -9.14 -3.30
N LYS A 143 13.48 -9.80 -2.52
CA LYS A 143 12.94 -11.11 -2.86
C LYS A 143 11.50 -10.96 -3.30
N HIS A 144 11.16 -11.56 -4.42
CA HIS A 144 9.85 -11.49 -5.03
C HIS A 144 9.38 -12.87 -5.46
N GLY A 145 8.12 -13.18 -5.14
CA GLY A 145 7.43 -14.40 -5.52
C GLY A 145 6.95 -14.36 -6.97
N LYS A 146 5.74 -14.87 -7.21
CA LYS A 146 5.14 -14.86 -8.55
C LYS A 146 4.12 -13.73 -8.72
N MET A 147 3.46 -13.33 -7.64
CA MET A 147 2.38 -12.36 -7.68
C MET A 147 2.91 -10.94 -7.91
N MET A 148 2.46 -10.31 -8.99
CA MET A 148 2.71 -8.90 -9.32
C MET A 148 1.57 -8.38 -10.18
N GLU A 149 0.55 -7.82 -9.54
CA GLU A 149 -0.64 -7.30 -10.20
C GLU A 149 -1.06 -5.95 -9.60
N LEU A 150 -1.36 -4.99 -10.46
CA LEU A 150 -1.80 -3.65 -10.08
C LEU A 150 -3.16 -3.36 -10.71
N ALA A 151 -4.16 -3.08 -9.87
CA ALA A 151 -5.38 -2.42 -10.31
C ALA A 151 -5.33 -0.94 -9.91
N TYR A 152 -5.79 -0.03 -10.75
CA TYR A 152 -5.70 1.40 -10.46
C TYR A 152 -6.75 2.21 -11.20
N GLY A 153 -7.04 3.39 -10.68
CA GLY A 153 -8.00 4.31 -11.28
C GLY A 153 -7.74 5.74 -10.84
N LEU A 154 -8.25 6.68 -11.62
CA LEU A 154 -8.25 8.08 -11.24
C LEU A 154 -9.18 8.28 -10.04
N HIS A 155 -8.68 8.97 -9.02
CA HIS A 155 -9.53 9.46 -7.95
C HIS A 155 -10.30 10.69 -8.43
N LYS A 156 -11.63 10.66 -8.29
CA LYS A 156 -12.49 11.75 -8.75
C LYS A 156 -12.34 12.96 -7.82
N ASN A 157 -11.70 14.02 -8.32
CA ASN A 157 -11.78 15.33 -7.67
C ASN A 157 -13.06 16.03 -8.13
N LYS A 158 -13.93 16.43 -7.19
CA LYS A 158 -15.27 17.01 -7.46
C LYS A 158 -15.25 18.33 -8.27
N LYS A 159 -14.08 18.90 -8.55
CA LYS A 159 -13.92 20.20 -9.21
C LYS A 159 -13.63 20.12 -10.72
N ASP A 160 -13.64 18.94 -11.31
CA ASP A 160 -12.79 18.68 -12.48
C ASP A 160 -13.51 18.07 -13.69
N ASP A 161 -14.78 18.39 -13.93
CA ASP A 161 -15.60 17.75 -14.98
C ASP A 161 -15.20 18.11 -16.44
N ASN A 162 -14.17 18.96 -16.66
CA ASN A 162 -13.77 19.42 -18.01
C ASN A 162 -12.36 19.00 -18.46
N LEU A 163 -11.71 18.02 -17.82
CA LEU A 163 -10.33 17.58 -18.15
C LEU A 163 -10.21 16.13 -18.68
N ASP A 164 -11.26 15.62 -19.32
CA ASP A 164 -11.33 14.20 -19.70
C ASP A 164 -10.18 13.73 -20.59
N LEU A 165 -9.73 14.54 -21.55
CA LEU A 165 -8.60 14.18 -22.41
C LEU A 165 -7.29 14.03 -21.62
N ILE A 166 -6.99 14.96 -20.71
CA ILE A 166 -5.77 14.92 -19.88
C ILE A 166 -5.81 13.71 -18.96
N LYS A 167 -6.97 13.46 -18.33
CA LYS A 167 -7.22 12.30 -17.48
C LYS A 167 -7.03 10.99 -18.24
N ASN A 168 -7.62 10.87 -19.42
CA ASN A 168 -7.52 9.68 -20.27
C ASN A 168 -6.08 9.44 -20.75
N ASN A 169 -5.35 10.49 -21.12
CA ASN A 169 -3.94 10.38 -21.48
C ASN A 169 -3.09 9.94 -20.27
N ALA A 170 -3.31 10.52 -19.09
CA ALA A 170 -2.57 10.17 -17.88
C ALA A 170 -2.78 8.70 -17.47
N ILE A 171 -4.02 8.19 -17.51
CA ILE A 171 -4.29 6.79 -17.14
C ILE A 171 -3.79 5.82 -18.23
N SER A 172 -3.90 6.18 -19.51
CA SER A 172 -3.43 5.35 -20.63
C SER A 172 -1.90 5.28 -20.67
N ASN A 173 -1.21 6.40 -20.46
CA ASN A 173 0.25 6.43 -20.36
C ASN A 173 0.73 5.60 -19.18
N PHE A 174 0.09 5.74 -18.01
CA PHE A 174 0.43 4.93 -16.85
C PHE A 174 0.20 3.43 -17.10
N HIS A 175 -0.87 3.07 -17.82
CA HIS A 175 -1.11 1.69 -18.22
C HIS A 175 0.02 1.15 -19.09
N ASN A 176 0.39 1.89 -20.14
CA ASN A 176 1.48 1.51 -21.03
C ASN A 176 2.82 1.37 -20.29
N ILE A 177 3.14 2.29 -19.38
CA ILE A 177 4.34 2.24 -18.53
C ILE A 177 4.41 0.90 -17.77
N LEU A 178 3.30 0.47 -17.15
CA LEU A 178 3.28 -0.75 -16.35
C LEU A 178 3.29 -2.02 -17.23
N THR A 179 2.50 -2.06 -18.31
CA THR A 179 2.38 -3.24 -19.17
C THR A 179 3.64 -3.49 -19.99
N SER A 180 4.32 -2.44 -20.47
CA SER A 180 5.64 -2.57 -21.12
C SER A 180 6.67 -3.18 -20.18
N GLY A 181 6.56 -2.90 -18.88
CA GLY A 181 7.33 -3.54 -17.83
C GLY A 181 6.90 -4.97 -17.48
N GLY A 182 5.88 -5.53 -18.14
CA GLY A 182 5.37 -6.88 -17.89
C GLY A 182 4.54 -7.03 -16.60
N ILE A 183 4.10 -5.93 -15.99
CA ILE A 183 3.21 -5.94 -14.82
C ILE A 183 1.79 -6.25 -15.28
N THR A 184 1.14 -7.26 -14.68
CA THR A 184 -0.30 -7.49 -14.87
C THR A 184 -1.06 -6.28 -14.35
N SER A 185 -1.75 -5.55 -15.23
CA SER A 185 -2.30 -4.24 -14.93
C SER A 185 -3.76 -4.11 -15.35
N THR A 186 -4.61 -3.57 -14.48
CA THR A 186 -6.04 -3.36 -14.75
C THR A 186 -6.46 -1.93 -14.43
N VAL A 187 -7.00 -1.24 -15.43
CA VAL A 187 -7.64 0.07 -15.21
C VAL A 187 -9.05 -0.16 -14.65
N SER A 188 -9.35 0.46 -13.52
CA SER A 188 -10.64 0.36 -12.84
C SER A 188 -11.37 1.69 -12.84
N THR A 189 -12.64 1.66 -13.22
CA THR A 189 -13.56 2.79 -13.11
C THR A 189 -14.11 2.97 -11.68
N ASN A 190 -13.97 1.94 -10.84
CA ASN A 190 -14.33 1.97 -9.43
C ASN A 190 -13.21 1.36 -8.57
N ILE A 191 -12.10 2.08 -8.51
CA ILE A 191 -10.94 1.64 -7.74
C ILE A 191 -11.22 1.56 -6.23
N GLN A 192 -12.13 2.38 -5.70
CA GLN A 192 -12.49 2.33 -4.28
C GLN A 192 -13.12 0.98 -3.90
N LYS A 193 -13.99 0.43 -4.74
CA LYS A 193 -14.53 -0.93 -4.58
C LYS A 193 -13.42 -1.98 -4.43
N LEU A 194 -12.40 -1.93 -5.29
CA LEU A 194 -11.25 -2.84 -5.23
C LEU A 194 -10.36 -2.62 -4.00
N LYS A 195 -10.19 -1.36 -3.55
CA LYS A 195 -9.46 -1.05 -2.31
C LYS A 195 -10.15 -1.63 -1.08
N TRP A 196 -11.46 -1.46 -0.98
CA TRP A 196 -12.25 -2.06 0.08
C TRP A 196 -12.21 -3.58 0.03
N PHE A 197 -12.39 -4.19 -1.15
CA PHE A 197 -12.26 -5.64 -1.34
C PHE A 197 -10.91 -6.17 -0.84
N LYS A 198 -9.78 -5.55 -1.25
CA LYS A 198 -8.44 -5.94 -0.75
C LYS A 198 -8.29 -5.68 0.75
N ASN A 199 -8.91 -4.62 1.27
CA ASN A 199 -8.81 -4.28 2.69
C ASN A 199 -9.56 -5.30 3.58
N VAL A 200 -10.53 -6.05 3.06
CA VAL A 200 -11.18 -7.16 3.78
C VAL A 200 -10.15 -8.12 4.36
N TRP A 201 -9.14 -8.48 3.57
CA TRP A 201 -8.04 -9.33 4.03
C TRP A 201 -7.03 -8.57 4.91
N ASN A 202 -6.61 -7.36 4.50
CA ASN A 202 -5.58 -6.60 5.22
C ASN A 202 -6.03 -6.12 6.61
N ALA A 203 -7.31 -5.85 6.81
CA ALA A 203 -7.86 -5.39 8.09
C ALA A 203 -8.27 -6.53 9.02
N THR A 204 -8.16 -7.78 8.59
CA THR A 204 -8.53 -8.95 9.40
C THR A 204 -7.32 -9.84 9.67
N ILE A 205 -6.94 -10.70 8.72
CA ILE A 205 -5.88 -11.69 8.88
C ILE A 205 -4.55 -11.02 9.25
N SER A 206 -4.20 -9.89 8.62
CA SER A 206 -2.93 -9.20 8.89
C SER A 206 -2.82 -8.67 10.33
N PRO A 207 -3.74 -7.85 10.87
CA PRO A 207 -3.64 -7.40 12.26
C PRO A 207 -3.89 -8.54 13.27
N MET A 208 -4.77 -9.50 12.96
CA MET A 208 -5.00 -10.66 13.83
C MET A 208 -3.76 -11.53 13.99
N SER A 209 -2.93 -11.65 12.96
CA SER A 209 -1.61 -12.31 13.04
C SER A 209 -0.68 -11.66 14.06
N VAL A 210 -0.79 -10.35 14.30
CA VAL A 210 -0.02 -9.65 15.33
C VAL A 210 -0.58 -9.91 16.73
N ILE A 211 -1.89 -9.66 16.94
CA ILE A 211 -2.49 -9.70 18.28
C ILE A 211 -2.65 -11.12 18.84
N SER A 212 -2.66 -12.14 17.97
CA SER A 212 -2.70 -13.56 18.36
C SER A 212 -1.35 -14.11 18.85
N GLY A 213 -0.27 -13.32 18.80
CA GLY A 213 1.06 -13.80 19.21
C GLY A 213 1.96 -14.24 18.06
N LYS A 214 1.83 -13.61 16.88
CA LYS A 214 2.67 -13.83 15.68
C LYS A 214 2.38 -15.11 14.90
N TYR A 215 1.15 -15.64 14.97
CA TYR A 215 0.73 -16.74 14.10
C TYR A 215 0.66 -16.28 12.64
N SER A 216 1.00 -17.16 11.70
CA SER A 216 0.84 -16.89 10.28
C SER A 216 -0.65 -16.87 9.86
N GLY A 217 -0.93 -16.33 8.67
CA GLY A 217 -2.30 -16.28 8.16
C GLY A 217 -2.96 -17.65 8.06
N GLU A 218 -2.21 -18.65 7.58
CA GLU A 218 -2.66 -20.04 7.44
C GLU A 218 -3.05 -20.68 8.78
N GLU A 219 -2.22 -20.50 9.81
CA GLU A 219 -2.46 -21.06 11.14
C GLU A 219 -3.75 -20.51 11.74
N LEU A 220 -4.03 -19.22 11.52
CA LEU A 220 -5.26 -18.58 11.99
C LEU A 220 -6.51 -19.09 11.26
N VAL A 221 -6.46 -19.29 9.94
CA VAL A 221 -7.64 -19.73 9.18
C VAL A 221 -7.93 -21.23 9.30
N ARG A 222 -6.94 -22.03 9.70
CA ARG A 222 -7.09 -23.48 9.96
C ARG A 222 -7.61 -23.78 11.36
N ASN A 223 -7.38 -22.91 12.34
CA ASN A 223 -7.97 -23.09 13.66
C ASN A 223 -9.45 -22.66 13.65
N PRO A 224 -10.40 -23.54 14.03
CA PRO A 224 -11.84 -23.25 13.89
C PRO A 224 -12.31 -21.98 14.61
N GLY A 225 -11.78 -21.72 15.81
CA GLY A 225 -12.18 -20.56 16.62
C GLY A 225 -11.74 -19.25 15.98
N THR A 226 -10.46 -19.16 15.57
CA THR A 226 -9.94 -17.97 14.89
C THR A 226 -10.49 -17.83 13.48
N ARG A 227 -10.77 -18.92 12.76
CA ARG A 227 -11.45 -18.89 11.46
C ARG A 227 -12.81 -18.20 11.56
N GLN A 228 -13.65 -18.60 12.52
CA GLN A 228 -14.97 -17.97 12.71
C GLN A 228 -14.85 -16.50 13.10
N LEU A 229 -13.87 -16.15 13.95
CA LEU A 229 -13.60 -14.76 14.30
C LEU A 229 -13.19 -13.92 13.07
N ILE A 230 -12.34 -14.47 12.20
CA ILE A 230 -11.91 -13.83 10.96
C ILE A 230 -13.11 -13.61 10.03
N LEU A 231 -13.96 -14.63 9.82
CA LEU A 231 -15.16 -14.51 9.00
C LEU A 231 -16.10 -13.41 9.51
N ASN A 232 -16.31 -13.34 10.83
CA ASN A 232 -17.14 -12.30 11.43
C ASN A 232 -16.53 -10.90 11.23
N ALA A 233 -15.21 -10.76 11.41
CA ALA A 233 -14.50 -9.50 11.18
C ALA A 233 -14.52 -9.07 9.70
N MET A 234 -14.43 -10.03 8.77
CA MET A 234 -14.58 -9.79 7.33
C MET A 234 -15.99 -9.28 7.03
N GLY A 235 -17.02 -9.84 7.66
CA GLY A 235 -18.39 -9.35 7.57
C GLY A 235 -18.55 -7.89 8.03
N GLU A 236 -17.88 -7.47 9.11
CA GLU A 236 -17.89 -6.08 9.58
C GLU A 236 -17.32 -5.13 8.53
N ILE A 237 -16.13 -5.41 7.99
CA ILE A 237 -15.49 -4.55 6.98
C ILE A 237 -16.25 -4.54 5.65
N ILE A 238 -16.83 -5.67 5.22
CA ILE A 238 -17.63 -5.73 4.00
C ILE A 238 -18.84 -4.80 4.13
N LYS A 239 -19.59 -4.87 5.24
CA LYS A 239 -20.75 -3.99 5.48
C LYS A 239 -20.38 -2.50 5.40
N VAL A 240 -19.28 -2.11 6.03
CA VAL A 240 -18.80 -0.72 5.98
C VAL A 240 -18.39 -0.34 4.56
N GLY A 241 -17.65 -1.21 3.88
CA GLY A 241 -17.21 -0.98 2.51
C GLY A 241 -18.38 -0.80 1.56
N GLU A 242 -19.38 -1.67 1.60
CA GLU A 242 -20.58 -1.58 0.76
C GLU A 242 -21.38 -0.29 1.00
N ALA A 243 -21.51 0.13 2.26
CA ALA A 243 -22.13 1.41 2.61
C ALA A 243 -21.36 2.61 2.05
N VAL A 244 -20.03 2.58 2.14
CA VAL A 244 -19.15 3.64 1.62
C VAL A 244 -19.16 3.69 0.08
N THR A 245 -19.14 2.53 -0.58
CA THR A 245 -19.09 2.44 -2.05
C THR A 245 -20.47 2.48 -2.70
N GLY A 246 -21.55 2.42 -1.92
CA GLY A 246 -22.93 2.45 -2.41
C GLY A 246 -23.35 1.17 -3.13
N GLY A 247 -22.75 0.02 -2.82
CA GLY A 247 -23.02 -1.24 -3.50
C GLY A 247 -22.03 -2.36 -3.16
N PRO A 248 -22.27 -3.58 -3.65
CA PRO A 248 -21.50 -4.77 -3.28
C PRO A 248 -20.02 -4.63 -3.65
N LEU A 249 -19.13 -5.19 -2.81
CA LEU A 249 -17.68 -5.09 -2.99
C LEU A 249 -17.13 -6.00 -4.10
N HIS A 250 -17.93 -6.94 -4.59
CA HIS A 250 -17.60 -7.76 -5.76
C HIS A 250 -18.82 -7.86 -6.67
N ASP A 251 -18.63 -7.99 -7.99
CA ASP A 251 -19.76 -8.03 -8.94
C ASP A 251 -20.49 -9.38 -8.95
N LYS A 252 -19.82 -10.44 -8.50
CA LYS A 252 -20.32 -11.83 -8.59
C LYS A 252 -20.41 -12.58 -7.27
N LEU A 253 -19.73 -12.10 -6.23
CA LEU A 253 -19.62 -12.79 -4.95
C LEU A 253 -20.43 -12.02 -3.92
N SER A 254 -21.26 -12.72 -3.17
CA SER A 254 -21.93 -12.21 -1.97
C SER A 254 -20.91 -11.95 -0.85
N ALA A 255 -21.32 -11.20 0.18
CA ALA A 255 -20.47 -10.89 1.33
C ALA A 255 -19.89 -12.15 2.02
N SER A 256 -20.68 -13.21 2.15
CA SER A 256 -20.21 -14.49 2.71
C SER A 256 -19.21 -15.18 1.78
N GLU A 257 -19.45 -15.17 0.47
CA GLU A 257 -18.54 -15.77 -0.51
C GLU A 257 -17.21 -15.01 -0.61
N ILE A 258 -17.22 -13.68 -0.44
CA ILE A 258 -15.98 -12.89 -0.33
C ILE A 258 -15.16 -13.32 0.88
N SER A 259 -15.82 -13.51 2.02
CA SER A 259 -15.15 -13.91 3.26
C SER A 259 -14.54 -15.31 3.14
N GLU A 260 -15.33 -16.28 2.63
CA GLU A 260 -14.84 -17.64 2.38
C GLU A 260 -13.73 -17.66 1.32
N TYR A 261 -13.84 -16.87 0.25
CA TYR A 261 -12.80 -16.75 -0.76
C TYR A 261 -11.44 -16.38 -0.13
N PHE A 262 -11.40 -15.38 0.74
CA PHE A 262 -10.16 -14.97 1.40
C PHE A 262 -9.63 -16.01 2.37
N VAL A 263 -10.51 -16.67 3.12
CA VAL A 263 -10.14 -17.72 4.07
C VAL A 263 -9.56 -18.94 3.33
N ILE A 264 -10.27 -19.45 2.32
CA ILE A 264 -9.83 -20.60 1.50
C ILE A 264 -8.53 -20.26 0.77
N SER A 265 -8.42 -19.07 0.18
CA SER A 265 -7.20 -18.63 -0.51
C SER A 265 -6.00 -18.56 0.44
N THR A 266 -6.24 -18.15 1.70
CA THR A 266 -5.18 -18.10 2.73
C THR A 266 -4.82 -19.51 3.21
N GLU A 267 -5.79 -20.41 3.35
CA GLU A 267 -5.60 -21.80 3.78
C GLU A 267 -4.86 -22.67 2.74
N SER A 268 -4.92 -22.26 1.47
CA SER A 268 -4.34 -22.99 0.33
C SER A 268 -2.88 -22.60 0.03
N LEU A 269 -2.24 -21.75 0.84
CA LEU A 269 -0.86 -21.32 0.58
C LEU A 269 0.11 -22.46 0.89
N LEU A 270 0.92 -22.85 -0.10
CA LEU A 270 1.87 -23.95 0.05
C LEU A 270 3.06 -23.63 0.97
N LYS A 271 3.22 -22.37 1.37
CA LYS A 271 4.30 -21.88 2.23
C LYS A 271 3.72 -20.95 3.27
N THR A 272 4.32 -20.97 4.46
CA THR A 272 3.99 -20.02 5.53
C THR A 272 4.10 -18.59 5.02
N PHE A 273 2.97 -17.89 5.01
CA PHE A 273 2.89 -16.50 4.62
C PHE A 273 2.84 -15.60 5.85
N ILE A 274 3.82 -14.71 5.96
CA ILE A 274 3.89 -13.71 7.04
C ILE A 274 3.35 -12.38 6.49
N PRO A 275 2.16 -11.93 6.95
CA PRO A 275 1.55 -10.69 6.48
C PRO A 275 2.45 -9.47 6.72
N SER A 276 2.36 -8.44 5.87
CA SER A 276 3.23 -7.26 5.93
C SER A 276 3.23 -6.54 7.29
N MET A 277 2.05 -6.44 7.94
CA MET A 277 1.95 -5.83 9.27
C MET A 277 2.65 -6.68 10.35
N LEU A 278 2.59 -8.01 10.24
CA LEU A 278 3.33 -8.90 11.13
C LEU A 278 4.83 -8.80 10.90
N GLN A 279 5.27 -8.64 9.65
CA GLN A 279 6.67 -8.36 9.36
C GLN A 279 7.12 -7.05 10.03
N ASP A 280 6.31 -5.99 9.98
CA ASP A 280 6.62 -4.74 10.67
C ASP A 280 6.73 -4.94 12.19
N PHE A 281 5.76 -5.64 12.78
CA PHE A 281 5.76 -5.96 14.21
C PHE A 281 7.02 -6.73 14.63
N ILE A 282 7.39 -7.78 13.88
CA ILE A 282 8.60 -8.58 14.13
C ILE A 282 9.85 -7.72 14.03
N ASN A 283 9.91 -6.84 13.03
CA ASN A 283 11.04 -5.94 12.80
C ASN A 283 11.00 -4.67 13.67
N LYS A 284 10.06 -4.57 14.63
CA LYS A 284 9.86 -3.41 15.51
C LYS A 284 9.68 -2.09 14.74
N LYS A 285 9.02 -2.15 13.59
CA LYS A 285 8.67 -0.98 12.75
C LYS A 285 7.25 -0.51 13.07
N PRO A 286 6.94 0.76 12.76
CA PRO A 286 5.56 1.24 12.74
C PRO A 286 4.69 0.46 11.76
N MET A 287 3.45 0.22 12.17
CA MET A 287 2.42 -0.52 11.45
C MET A 287 1.37 0.44 10.88
N GLU A 288 0.79 0.09 9.73
CA GLU A 288 -0.21 0.91 9.01
C GLU A 288 -1.63 0.78 9.59
N HIS A 289 -1.75 0.62 10.92
CA HIS A 289 -3.04 0.38 11.59
C HIS A 289 -4.05 1.50 11.40
N GLN A 290 -3.61 2.75 11.22
CA GLN A 290 -4.54 3.86 11.01
C GLN A 290 -5.29 3.76 9.67
N VAL A 291 -4.58 3.50 8.58
CA VAL A 291 -5.18 3.48 7.24
C VAL A 291 -5.84 2.14 6.91
N ILE A 292 -5.43 1.05 7.58
CA ILE A 292 -6.01 -0.28 7.38
C ILE A 292 -7.23 -0.52 8.28
N LEU A 293 -7.19 -0.09 9.56
CA LEU A 293 -8.24 -0.33 10.56
C LEU A 293 -8.96 0.96 10.99
N LYS A 294 -8.24 1.97 11.49
CA LYS A 294 -8.87 3.16 12.07
C LYS A 294 -9.80 3.86 11.08
N ASN A 295 -9.35 4.05 9.84
CA ASN A 295 -10.18 4.68 8.82
C ASN A 295 -11.46 3.89 8.52
N VAL A 296 -11.44 2.55 8.66
CA VAL A 296 -12.64 1.70 8.52
C VAL A 296 -13.58 1.96 9.70
N ILE A 297 -13.07 1.96 10.93
CA ILE A 297 -13.84 2.25 12.15
C ILE A 297 -14.49 3.64 12.08
N GLU A 298 -13.73 4.66 11.67
CA GLU A 298 -14.27 6.02 11.50
C GLU A 298 -15.33 6.08 10.38
N SER A 299 -15.21 5.25 9.35
CA SER A 299 -16.24 5.11 8.32
C SER A 299 -17.49 4.43 8.88
N ALA A 300 -17.33 3.36 9.67
CA ALA A 300 -18.41 2.65 10.32
C ALA A 300 -19.26 3.59 11.19
N LYS A 301 -18.61 4.45 11.99
CA LYS A 301 -19.28 5.49 12.80
C LYS A 301 -20.14 6.43 11.96
N ARG A 302 -19.64 6.90 10.81
CA ARG A 302 -20.41 7.80 9.90
C ARG A 302 -21.67 7.14 9.33
N PHE A 303 -21.65 5.82 9.19
CA PHE A 303 -22.79 5.04 8.67
C PHE A 303 -23.59 4.33 9.78
N ASN A 304 -23.30 4.58 11.06
CA ASN A 304 -23.91 3.90 12.21
C ASN A 304 -23.83 2.36 12.13
N ILE A 305 -22.69 1.83 11.67
CA ILE A 305 -22.43 0.38 11.58
C ILE A 305 -21.55 -0.03 12.77
N ASN A 306 -22.00 -1.02 13.53
CA ASN A 306 -21.22 -1.58 14.63
C ASN A 306 -20.11 -2.49 14.08
N VAL A 307 -18.88 -2.25 14.53
CA VAL A 307 -17.68 -3.02 14.14
C VAL A 307 -16.81 -3.42 15.36
N PRO A 308 -17.40 -4.07 16.38
CA PRO A 308 -16.72 -4.35 17.64
C PRO A 308 -15.45 -5.19 17.51
N ILE A 309 -15.38 -6.11 16.53
CA ILE A 309 -14.18 -6.93 16.33
C ILE A 309 -13.04 -6.05 15.78
N LEU A 310 -13.33 -5.18 14.82
CA LEU A 310 -12.34 -4.24 14.28
C LEU A 310 -11.87 -3.24 15.33
N GLU A 311 -12.77 -2.69 16.14
CA GLU A 311 -12.44 -1.77 17.25
C GLU A 311 -11.52 -2.44 18.28
N THR A 312 -11.87 -3.64 18.73
CA THR A 312 -11.06 -4.41 19.67
C THR A 312 -9.68 -4.72 19.08
N THR A 313 -9.64 -5.16 17.82
CA THR A 313 -8.39 -5.48 17.11
C THR A 313 -7.49 -4.25 17.02
N TYR A 314 -8.07 -3.09 16.67
CA TYR A 314 -7.34 -1.83 16.58
C TYR A 314 -6.67 -1.42 17.90
N GLU A 315 -7.43 -1.41 19.00
CA GLU A 315 -6.90 -0.99 20.30
C GLU A 315 -5.79 -1.92 20.81
N LEU A 316 -5.95 -3.24 20.66
CA LEU A 316 -4.92 -4.21 21.03
C LEU A 316 -3.66 -4.07 20.18
N LEU A 317 -3.82 -3.79 18.89
CA LEU A 317 -2.70 -3.60 17.96
C LEU A 317 -1.90 -2.35 18.33
N VAL A 318 -2.56 -1.23 18.64
CA VAL A 318 -1.93 0.01 19.12
C VAL A 318 -1.14 -0.26 20.41
N MET A 319 -1.69 -1.02 21.34
CA MET A 319 -1.00 -1.39 22.59
C MET A 319 0.24 -2.25 22.33
N ASN A 320 0.17 -3.18 21.38
CA ASN A 320 1.33 -3.98 20.98
C ASN A 320 2.42 -3.12 20.32
N GLU A 321 2.07 -2.15 19.49
CA GLU A 321 3.02 -1.23 18.87
C GLU A 321 3.77 -0.38 19.92
N LYS A 322 3.03 0.19 20.89
CA LYS A 322 3.58 1.02 21.97
C LYS A 322 4.65 0.30 22.80
N LYS A 323 4.61 -1.03 22.91
CA LYS A 323 5.61 -1.80 23.66
C LYS A 323 7.03 -1.63 23.12
N TYR A 324 7.19 -1.44 21.80
CA TYR A 324 8.50 -1.35 21.17
C TYR A 324 8.78 -0.01 20.49
N LEU A 325 7.75 0.74 20.09
CA LEU A 325 7.90 2.15 19.69
C LEU A 325 7.80 3.04 20.91
N LYS A 326 8.80 2.99 21.80
CA LYS A 326 8.88 4.00 22.87
C LYS A 326 9.07 5.38 22.23
N PRO A 327 8.42 6.44 22.73
CA PRO A 327 8.75 7.81 22.34
C PRO A 327 10.25 8.01 22.53
N LYS A 328 10.93 8.60 21.55
CA LYS A 328 12.29 9.11 21.77
C LYS A 328 12.22 10.17 22.87
N GLY A 329 12.59 9.78 24.09
CA GLY A 329 12.85 10.68 25.22
C GLY A 329 11.68 10.90 26.17
N ILE A 330 11.61 10.09 27.23
CA ILE A 330 11.77 10.55 28.62
C ILE A 330 12.59 9.46 29.31
N LEU A 331 13.91 9.69 29.44
CA LEU A 331 14.67 9.05 30.52
C LEU A 331 14.05 9.59 31.80
N LEU A 332 13.17 8.81 32.43
CA LEU A 332 12.85 9.04 33.84
C LEU A 332 14.17 8.86 34.56
N LYS A 333 14.76 9.96 35.03
CA LYS A 333 15.76 9.89 36.09
C LYS A 333 15.06 9.21 37.26
N SER A 334 15.48 8.00 37.57
CA SER A 334 15.08 7.34 38.81
C SER A 334 15.63 8.14 40.00
N PRO A 335 14.95 8.11 41.17
CA PRO A 335 15.39 8.78 42.39
C PRO A 335 16.78 8.38 42.84
#